data_AF-A0AAJ3LHV7-F1
#
_entry.id   AF-A0AAJ3LHV7-F1
#
_cell.length_a   1.000
_cell.length_b   1.000
_cell.length_c   1.000
_cell.angle_alpha   90.00
_cell.angle_beta   90.00
_cell.angle_gamma   90.00
#
_symmetry.space_group_name_H-M   'P 1'
#
loop_
_entity.id
_entity.type
_entity.pdbx_description
1 polymer ?
#
loop_
_entity_poly.entity_id
_entity_poly.type
_entity_poly.pdbx_seq_one_letter_code
_entity_poly.pdbx_strand_id
1 'polypeptide(L)'
;MGIWDRLFGGRFTMPPPEETNASHAAIMREMRPPEFAQQKQALKTLTQTLLARAPEEESARLVRRVLRQYSVRQDAVTALSLGLLEDTRGQKLDYLTLLAVDWRGYDSFEYLAPYLASASGVQEPYVYVHDGKSSMAEVLERFDQWLARFGKRYVHLDSGDDDFQGFIIDAEQVDATIELARVAGINASLENF
;
A
#
# COMPACT_ATOMS: atom_id res chain seq x y z
N MET A 1 -2.84 -45.69 -54.11
CA MET A 1 -2.31 -44.41 -53.59
C MET A 1 -3.50 -43.53 -53.26
N GLY A 2 -3.77 -43.31 -51.98
CA GLY A 2 -5.01 -42.72 -51.50
C GLY A 2 -4.94 -41.20 -51.32
N ILE A 3 -6.04 -40.54 -51.64
CA ILE A 3 -6.35 -39.12 -51.44
C ILE A 3 -6.13 -38.60 -49.99
N TRP A 4 -5.96 -39.50 -49.02
CA TRP A 4 -5.78 -39.17 -47.61
C TRP A 4 -4.34 -38.82 -47.20
N ASP A 5 -3.32 -39.23 -47.96
CA ASP A 5 -1.91 -38.91 -47.65
C ASP A 5 -1.57 -37.42 -47.85
N ARG A 6 -2.40 -36.67 -48.58
CA ARG A 6 -2.21 -35.24 -48.83
C ARG A 6 -2.83 -34.33 -47.78
N LEU A 7 -3.69 -34.83 -46.90
CA LEU A 7 -4.36 -34.00 -45.88
C LEU A 7 -3.58 -33.92 -44.57
N PHE A 8 -2.71 -34.90 -44.27
CA PHE A 8 -2.01 -34.98 -42.98
C PHE A 8 -0.48 -35.21 -43.09
N GLY A 9 0.07 -35.28 -44.31
CA GLY A 9 1.49 -35.59 -44.56
C GLY A 9 2.44 -34.39 -44.67
N GLY A 10 1.95 -33.17 -44.56
CA GLY A 10 2.80 -31.99 -44.43
C GLY A 10 3.22 -31.85 -42.98
N ARG A 11 4.52 -31.98 -42.68
CA ARG A 11 5.06 -31.60 -41.37
C ARG A 11 4.54 -30.20 -41.05
N PHE A 12 3.60 -30.10 -40.11
CA PHE A 12 3.24 -28.84 -39.48
C PHE A 12 4.45 -28.42 -38.65
N THR A 13 5.48 -27.90 -39.33
CA THR A 13 6.51 -27.14 -38.66
C THR A 13 5.86 -25.80 -38.40
N MET A 14 5.46 -25.56 -37.15
CA MET A 14 5.23 -24.19 -36.70
C MET A 14 6.41 -23.36 -37.20
N PRO A 15 6.18 -22.22 -37.88
CA PRO A 15 7.28 -21.29 -38.13
C PRO A 15 7.96 -21.04 -36.78
N PRO A 16 9.31 -21.04 -36.72
CA PRO A 16 10.00 -20.77 -35.48
C PRO A 16 9.40 -19.48 -34.89
N PRO A 17 9.04 -19.48 -33.60
CA PRO A 17 8.37 -18.32 -33.00
C PRO A 17 9.21 -17.09 -33.34
N GLU A 18 8.57 -16.05 -33.88
CA GLU A 18 9.28 -14.80 -34.16
C GLU A 18 10.00 -14.39 -32.88
N GLU A 19 11.33 -14.32 -32.94
CA GLU A 19 12.13 -13.92 -31.80
C GLU A 19 11.68 -12.53 -31.40
N THR A 20 10.92 -12.47 -30.31
CA THR A 20 10.41 -11.22 -29.79
C THR A 20 11.61 -10.49 -29.18
N ASN A 21 12.23 -9.61 -29.96
CA ASN A 21 13.38 -8.78 -29.53
C ASN A 21 13.02 -7.79 -28.40
N ALA A 22 11.76 -7.75 -27.97
CA ALA A 22 11.34 -6.94 -26.85
C ALA A 22 11.70 -7.64 -25.53
N SER A 23 12.54 -7.00 -24.73
CA SER A 23 12.75 -7.41 -23.33
C SER A 23 11.40 -7.45 -22.59
N HIS A 24 11.28 -8.32 -21.58
CA HIS A 24 10.09 -8.40 -20.73
C HIS A 24 9.65 -7.03 -20.18
N ALA A 25 10.60 -6.15 -19.86
CA ALA A 25 10.34 -4.79 -19.40
C ALA A 25 9.72 -3.88 -20.48
N ALA A 26 10.08 -4.06 -21.75
CA ALA A 26 9.50 -3.33 -22.87
C ALA A 26 8.05 -3.76 -23.12
N ILE A 27 7.78 -5.07 -23.09
CA ILE A 27 6.42 -5.63 -23.23
C ILE A 27 5.50 -5.10 -22.11
N MET A 28 5.96 -5.15 -20.86
CA MET A 28 5.19 -4.66 -19.72
C MET A 28 4.96 -3.15 -19.74
N ARG A 29 5.82 -2.38 -20.42
CA ARG A 29 5.63 -0.93 -20.62
C ARG A 29 4.55 -0.65 -21.67
N GLU A 30 4.54 -1.42 -22.75
CA GLU A 30 3.56 -1.30 -23.83
C GLU A 30 2.15 -1.67 -23.35
N MET A 31 2.03 -2.67 -22.49
CA MET A 31 0.75 -3.13 -21.94
C MET A 31 0.21 -2.28 -20.78
N ARG A 32 0.83 -1.14 -20.44
CA ARG A 32 0.35 -0.31 -19.32
C ARG A 32 -0.99 0.35 -19.65
N PRO A 33 -1.96 0.28 -18.73
CA PRO A 33 -3.19 1.06 -18.83
C PRO A 33 -2.89 2.56 -18.93
N PRO A 34 -3.72 3.34 -19.66
CA PRO A 34 -3.54 4.80 -19.77
C PRO A 34 -3.64 5.51 -18.41
N GLU A 35 -4.42 4.98 -17.49
CA GLU A 35 -4.56 5.44 -16.11
C GLU A 35 -3.31 5.23 -15.24
N PHE A 36 -2.36 4.39 -15.67
CA PHE A 36 -1.16 4.06 -14.89
C PHE A 36 -0.34 5.31 -14.54
N ALA A 37 -0.22 6.27 -15.45
CA ALA A 37 0.53 7.50 -15.20
C ALA A 37 -0.16 8.37 -14.13
N GLN A 38 -1.49 8.44 -14.17
CA GLN A 38 -2.30 9.18 -13.20
C GLN A 38 -2.23 8.51 -11.82
N GLN A 39 -2.45 7.19 -11.75
CA GLN A 39 -2.34 6.41 -10.52
C GLN A 39 -0.95 6.52 -9.91
N LYS A 40 0.11 6.42 -10.72
CA LYS A 40 1.50 6.59 -10.25
C LYS A 40 1.74 7.96 -9.64
N GLN A 41 1.21 9.01 -10.27
CA GLN A 41 1.34 10.38 -9.76
C GLN A 41 0.52 10.58 -8.48
N ALA A 42 -0.70 10.04 -8.42
CA ALA A 42 -1.53 10.07 -7.23
C ALA A 42 -0.89 9.30 -6.06
N LEU A 43 -0.34 8.11 -6.32
CA LEU A 43 0.40 7.32 -5.33
C LEU A 43 1.63 8.08 -4.81
N LYS A 44 2.35 8.76 -5.69
CA LYS A 44 3.48 9.62 -5.30
C LYS A 44 2.99 10.72 -4.34
N THR A 45 1.96 11.46 -4.74
CA THR A 45 1.41 12.56 -3.92
C THR A 45 0.89 12.02 -2.59
N LEU A 46 0.16 10.90 -2.59
CA LEU A 46 -0.34 10.26 -1.37
C LEU A 46 0.82 9.93 -0.43
N THR A 47 1.84 9.23 -0.93
CA THR A 47 3.01 8.85 -0.14
C THR A 47 3.72 10.08 0.43
N GLN A 48 3.82 11.17 -0.33
CA GLN A 48 4.39 12.44 0.14
C GLN A 48 3.53 13.09 1.22
N THR A 49 2.21 13.09 1.08
CA THR A 49 1.27 13.59 2.09
C THR A 49 1.41 12.83 3.39
N LEU A 50 1.44 11.50 3.32
CA LEU A 50 1.60 10.64 4.49
C LEU A 50 2.95 10.90 5.21
N LEU A 51 4.01 11.11 4.43
CA LEU A 51 5.37 11.34 4.95
C LEU A 51 5.68 12.82 5.22
N ALA A 52 4.69 13.71 5.29
CA ALA A 52 4.91 15.15 5.39
C ALA A 52 5.71 15.58 6.64
N ARG A 53 5.69 14.77 7.71
CA ARG A 53 6.43 15.02 8.96
C ARG A 53 7.80 14.33 9.02
N ALA A 54 8.10 13.43 8.08
CA ALA A 54 9.41 12.80 7.98
C ALA A 54 10.44 13.79 7.40
N PRO A 55 11.73 13.67 7.76
CA PRO A 55 12.80 14.44 7.14
C PRO A 55 12.78 14.26 5.61
N GLU A 56 13.09 15.33 4.88
CA GLU A 56 13.00 15.34 3.41
C GLU A 56 13.78 14.20 2.75
N GLU A 57 14.98 13.89 3.25
CA GLU A 57 15.80 12.78 2.75
C GLU A 57 15.11 11.42 2.92
N GLU A 58 14.50 11.19 4.08
CA GLU A 58 13.81 9.96 4.42
C GLU A 58 12.51 9.83 3.62
N SER A 59 11.74 10.91 3.53
CA SER A 59 10.52 10.98 2.72
C SER A 59 10.83 10.67 1.26
N ALA A 60 11.84 11.33 0.68
CA ALA A 60 12.26 11.10 -0.70
C ALA A 60 12.74 9.66 -0.94
N ARG A 61 13.45 9.06 0.02
CA ARG A 61 13.89 7.66 -0.03
C ARG A 61 12.70 6.70 -0.08
N LEU A 62 11.73 6.87 0.80
CA LEU A 62 10.54 6.02 0.90
C LEU A 62 9.62 6.19 -0.31
N VAL A 63 9.39 7.42 -0.78
CA VAL A 63 8.63 7.68 -2.02
C VAL A 63 9.25 6.97 -3.22
N ARG A 64 10.58 7.07 -3.41
CA ARG A 64 11.28 6.35 -4.49
C ARG A 64 11.08 4.84 -4.38
N ARG A 65 11.08 4.32 -3.16
CA ARG A 65 10.91 2.89 -2.89
C ARG A 65 9.50 2.41 -3.23
N VAL A 66 8.45 3.11 -2.78
CA VAL A 66 7.05 2.83 -3.13
C VAL A 66 6.87 2.84 -4.65
N LEU A 67 7.33 3.89 -5.34
CA LEU A 67 7.19 3.99 -6.79
C LEU A 67 7.96 2.92 -7.57
N ARG A 68 9.08 2.43 -7.01
CA ARG A 68 9.82 1.29 -7.57
C ARG A 68 9.01 -0.01 -7.44
N GLN A 69 8.40 -0.25 -6.28
CA GLN A 69 7.52 -1.43 -6.08
C GLN A 69 6.31 -1.35 -7.03
N TYR A 70 5.68 -0.18 -7.13
CA TYR A 70 4.54 0.04 -8.02
C TYR A 70 4.89 -0.21 -9.49
N SER A 71 6.08 0.21 -9.93
CA SER A 71 6.52 0.01 -11.32
C SER A 71 6.72 -1.47 -11.70
N VAL A 72 6.91 -2.34 -10.71
CA VAL A 72 7.06 -3.80 -10.90
C VAL A 72 5.72 -4.51 -10.77
N ARG A 73 4.96 -4.22 -9.71
CA ARG A 73 3.76 -4.97 -9.33
C ARG A 73 2.47 -4.44 -9.97
N GLN A 74 2.44 -3.15 -10.29
CA GLN A 74 1.23 -2.44 -10.75
C GLN A 74 0.05 -2.54 -9.78
N ASP A 75 0.34 -2.80 -8.51
CA ASP A 75 -0.63 -2.81 -7.41
C ASP A 75 -0.21 -1.75 -6.39
N ALA A 76 -1.08 -0.77 -6.16
CA ALA A 76 -0.75 0.42 -5.40
C ALA A 76 -0.67 0.15 -3.89
N VAL A 77 -1.60 -0.64 -3.35
CA VAL A 77 -1.63 -0.94 -1.91
C VAL A 77 -0.44 -1.81 -1.53
N THR A 78 -0.16 -2.89 -2.25
CA THR A 78 1.02 -3.73 -2.02
C THR A 78 2.32 -2.94 -2.20
N ALA A 79 2.38 -2.02 -3.16
CA ALA A 79 3.54 -1.16 -3.34
C ALA A 79 3.77 -0.22 -2.17
N LEU A 80 2.70 0.31 -1.58
CA LEU A 80 2.74 1.15 -0.38
C LEU A 80 3.20 0.32 0.83
N SER A 81 2.55 -0.83 1.09
CA SER A 81 2.87 -1.74 2.20
C SER A 81 4.32 -2.22 2.12
N LEU A 82 4.75 -2.81 1.01
CA LEU A 82 6.14 -3.25 0.84
C LEU A 82 7.12 -2.08 0.83
N GLY A 83 6.72 -0.94 0.31
CA GLY A 83 7.56 0.27 0.28
C GLY A 83 7.87 0.80 1.68
N LEU A 84 6.88 0.79 2.58
CA LEU A 84 6.96 1.41 3.90
C LEU A 84 7.23 0.42 5.05
N LEU A 85 6.80 -0.84 4.94
CA LEU A 85 6.81 -1.80 6.06
C LEU A 85 7.96 -2.81 6.03
N GLU A 86 8.76 -2.89 4.95
CA GLU A 86 9.85 -3.88 4.86
C GLU A 86 10.89 -3.68 5.98
N ASP A 87 11.10 -4.70 6.82
CA ASP A 87 11.89 -4.65 8.07
C ASP A 87 13.24 -3.90 7.98
N THR A 88 13.99 -4.09 6.89
CA THR A 88 15.36 -3.55 6.78
C THR A 88 15.45 -2.21 6.05
N ARG A 89 14.39 -1.82 5.34
CA ARG A 89 14.42 -0.68 4.40
C ARG A 89 13.15 0.17 4.42
N GLY A 90 12.21 -0.16 5.28
CA GLY A 90 10.97 0.56 5.48
C GLY A 90 11.18 1.86 6.24
N GLN A 91 10.09 2.38 6.78
CA GLN A 91 10.06 3.56 7.63
C GLN A 91 10.74 3.30 8.98
N LYS A 92 11.28 4.36 9.59
CA LYS A 92 11.81 4.34 10.96
C LYS A 92 10.68 4.63 11.95
N LEU A 93 10.81 4.17 13.19
CA LEU A 93 9.80 4.39 14.24
C LEU A 93 9.52 5.87 14.51
N ASP A 94 10.56 6.72 14.52
CA ASP A 94 10.43 8.17 14.71
C ASP A 94 9.55 8.85 13.64
N TYR A 95 9.37 8.20 12.49
CA TYR A 95 8.59 8.69 11.34
C TYR A 95 7.58 7.64 10.88
N LEU A 96 7.11 6.79 11.80
CA LEU A 96 6.15 5.74 11.52
C LEU A 96 4.88 6.37 10.94
N THR A 97 4.48 5.93 9.76
CA THR A 97 3.41 6.56 8.98
C THR A 97 2.33 5.56 8.60
N LEU A 98 2.72 4.33 8.29
CA LEU A 98 1.80 3.22 8.00
C LEU A 98 1.90 2.17 9.12
N LEU A 99 0.77 1.77 9.68
CA LEU A 99 0.67 0.64 10.61
C LEU A 99 0.16 -0.58 9.84
N ALA A 100 0.68 -1.75 10.19
CA ALA A 100 0.12 -3.04 9.78
C ALA A 100 0.16 -3.98 10.98
N VAL A 101 -0.99 -4.55 11.33
CA VAL A 101 -1.16 -5.49 12.44
C VAL A 101 -2.09 -6.63 12.04
N ASP A 102 -1.67 -7.86 12.34
CA ASP A 102 -2.51 -9.04 12.22
C ASP A 102 -3.70 -8.98 13.21
N TRP A 103 -4.75 -9.75 12.97
CA TRP A 103 -5.91 -9.87 13.88
C TRP A 103 -5.55 -10.38 15.29
N ARG A 104 -4.39 -11.03 15.45
CA ARG A 104 -3.79 -11.40 16.74
C ARG A 104 -2.66 -10.48 17.20
N GLY A 105 -2.32 -9.46 16.42
CA GLY A 105 -1.15 -8.59 16.60
C GLY A 105 -1.27 -7.57 17.72
N TYR A 106 -1.84 -7.93 18.87
CA TYR A 106 -2.07 -7.01 19.99
C TYR A 106 -0.75 -6.45 20.57
N ASP A 107 0.28 -7.28 20.71
CA ASP A 107 1.61 -6.84 21.17
C ASP A 107 2.26 -5.88 20.18
N SER A 108 2.13 -6.17 18.87
CA SER A 108 2.61 -5.29 17.81
C SER A 108 1.87 -3.95 17.82
N PHE A 109 0.56 -3.97 18.01
CA PHE A 109 -0.26 -2.76 18.13
C PHE A 109 0.14 -1.94 19.36
N GLU A 110 0.26 -2.58 20.54
CA GLU A 110 0.70 -1.93 21.78
C GLU A 110 2.04 -1.23 21.61
N TYR A 111 2.97 -1.90 20.91
CA TYR A 111 4.29 -1.36 20.63
C TYR A 111 4.24 -0.21 19.63
N LEU A 112 3.52 -0.33 18.51
CA LEU A 112 3.60 0.60 17.37
C LEU A 112 2.65 1.80 17.49
N ALA A 113 1.47 1.66 18.09
CA ALA A 113 0.47 2.72 18.16
C ALA A 113 0.99 4.03 18.81
N PRO A 114 1.80 4.00 19.90
CA PRO A 114 2.39 5.21 20.46
C PRO A 114 3.34 5.92 19.48
N TYR A 115 4.15 5.16 18.75
CA TYR A 115 5.08 5.72 17.75
C TYR A 115 4.31 6.33 16.57
N LEU A 116 3.24 5.68 16.10
CA LEU A 116 2.40 6.19 15.02
C LEU A 116 1.73 7.51 15.42
N ALA A 117 1.15 7.56 16.62
CA ALA A 117 0.54 8.77 17.17
C ALA A 117 1.57 9.90 17.29
N SER A 118 2.76 9.61 17.84
CA SER A 118 3.84 10.57 17.99
C SER A 118 4.35 11.13 16.66
N ALA A 119 4.60 10.25 15.68
CA ALA A 119 5.04 10.63 14.34
C ALA A 119 3.98 11.46 13.60
N SER A 120 2.69 11.26 13.90
CA SER A 120 1.59 12.12 13.40
C SER A 120 1.49 13.48 14.12
N GLY A 121 2.29 13.69 15.17
CA GLY A 121 2.43 14.89 15.99
C GLY A 121 1.53 14.97 17.21
N VAL A 122 0.95 13.86 17.65
CA VAL A 122 0.28 13.77 18.95
C VAL A 122 1.34 13.64 20.04
N GLN A 123 1.37 14.57 20.99
CA GLN A 123 2.38 14.59 22.06
C GLN A 123 2.04 13.63 23.21
N GLU A 124 0.76 13.34 23.40
CA GLU A 124 0.31 12.41 24.42
C GLU A 124 0.51 10.97 23.94
N PRO A 125 1.22 10.11 24.69
CA PRO A 125 1.39 8.72 24.31
C PRO A 125 0.06 7.98 24.46
N TYR A 126 -0.31 7.22 23.42
CA TYR A 126 -1.43 6.30 23.53
C TYR A 126 -1.06 5.14 24.47
N VAL A 127 -1.84 4.92 25.52
CA VAL A 127 -1.63 3.80 26.45
C VAL A 127 -2.67 2.72 26.13
N TYR A 128 -2.22 1.67 25.44
CA TYR A 128 -3.05 0.52 25.16
C TYR A 128 -3.08 -0.43 26.37
N VAL A 129 -4.26 -0.97 26.67
CA VAL A 129 -4.43 -2.06 27.65
C VAL A 129 -5.37 -3.07 27.02
N HIS A 130 -4.86 -4.27 26.75
CA HIS A 130 -5.68 -5.35 26.20
C HIS A 130 -6.67 -5.85 27.26
N ASP A 131 -7.97 -5.86 26.93
CA ASP A 131 -9.04 -6.28 27.82
C ASP A 131 -9.36 -7.79 27.75
N GLY A 132 -8.67 -8.53 26.88
CA GLY A 132 -8.84 -9.97 26.67
C GLY A 132 -10.09 -10.34 25.87
N LYS A 133 -10.86 -9.37 25.38
CA LYS A 133 -12.18 -9.60 24.75
C LYS A 133 -12.33 -8.88 23.42
N SER A 134 -11.73 -7.70 23.28
CA SER A 134 -11.92 -6.88 22.09
C SER A 134 -11.17 -7.42 20.89
N SER A 135 -11.86 -7.40 19.75
CA SER A 135 -11.24 -7.71 18.45
C SER A 135 -10.25 -6.60 18.07
N MET A 136 -9.31 -6.89 17.17
CA MET A 136 -8.40 -5.87 16.67
C MET A 136 -9.14 -4.70 15.99
N ALA A 137 -10.26 -4.97 15.32
CA ALA A 137 -11.12 -3.93 14.73
C ALA A 137 -11.66 -2.96 15.81
N GLU A 138 -12.17 -3.49 16.93
CA GLU A 138 -12.64 -2.66 18.05
C GLU A 138 -11.50 -1.88 18.72
N VAL A 139 -10.30 -2.45 18.76
CA VAL A 139 -9.10 -1.77 19.27
C VAL A 139 -8.74 -0.57 18.38
N LEU A 140 -8.76 -0.74 17.06
CA LEU A 140 -8.50 0.33 16.10
C LEU A 140 -9.59 1.42 16.13
N GLU A 141 -10.84 1.05 16.33
CA GLU A 141 -11.93 2.02 16.52
C GLU A 141 -11.72 2.88 17.77
N ARG A 142 -11.36 2.26 18.90
CA ARG A 142 -11.03 3.00 20.14
C ARG A 142 -9.81 3.90 19.95
N PHE A 143 -8.85 3.46 19.15
CA PHE A 143 -7.68 4.26 18.79
C PHE A 143 -8.07 5.49 17.95
N ASP A 144 -8.93 5.34 16.95
CA ASP A 144 -9.49 6.46 16.17
C ASP A 144 -10.27 7.45 17.06
N GLN A 145 -11.11 6.94 17.97
CA GLN A 145 -11.86 7.77 18.92
C GLN A 145 -10.93 8.56 19.86
N TRP A 146 -9.79 8.00 20.24
CA TRP A 146 -8.78 8.71 21.02
C TRP A 146 -8.08 9.78 20.16
N LEU A 147 -7.70 9.45 18.91
CA LEU A 147 -7.08 10.38 17.96
C LEU A 147 -7.97 11.59 17.63
N ALA A 148 -9.29 11.39 17.58
CA ALA A 148 -10.26 12.46 17.31
C ALA A 148 -10.16 13.64 18.30
N ARG A 149 -9.70 13.39 19.54
CA ARG A 149 -9.47 14.43 20.57
C ARG A 149 -8.36 15.41 20.18
N PHE A 150 -7.48 15.01 19.27
CA PHE A 150 -6.35 15.79 18.76
C PHE A 150 -6.57 16.32 17.34
N GLY A 151 -7.80 16.22 16.82
CA GLY A 151 -8.11 16.60 15.44
C GLY A 151 -7.49 15.66 14.40
N LYS A 152 -7.21 14.42 14.78
CA LYS A 152 -6.64 13.37 13.93
C LYS A 152 -7.65 12.26 13.71
N ARG A 153 -7.50 11.50 12.63
CA ARG A 153 -8.28 10.29 12.34
C ARG A 153 -7.38 9.16 11.86
N TYR A 154 -7.74 7.93 12.19
CA TYR A 154 -7.14 6.72 11.65
C TYR A 154 -7.91 6.29 10.40
N VAL A 155 -7.22 6.17 9.27
CA VAL A 155 -7.78 5.74 7.99
C VAL A 155 -7.27 4.34 7.69
N HIS A 156 -8.20 3.41 7.49
CA HIS A 156 -7.94 2.03 7.11
C HIS A 156 -7.63 1.94 5.63
N LEU A 157 -6.70 1.05 5.28
CA LEU A 157 -6.40 0.63 3.92
C LEU A 157 -6.92 -0.79 3.70
N ASP A 158 -7.67 -0.98 2.64
CA ASP A 158 -8.02 -2.30 2.14
C ASP A 158 -6.80 -2.89 1.44
N SER A 159 -6.04 -3.70 2.18
CA SER A 159 -4.85 -4.38 1.66
C SER A 159 -5.19 -5.63 0.85
N GLY A 160 -6.44 -6.11 0.91
CA GLY A 160 -6.86 -7.41 0.40
C GLY A 160 -6.24 -8.61 1.13
N ASP A 161 -5.52 -8.39 2.23
CA ASP A 161 -4.89 -9.39 3.09
C ASP A 161 -5.58 -9.44 4.46
N ASP A 162 -5.21 -10.42 5.29
CA ASP A 162 -5.78 -10.62 6.63
C ASP A 162 -5.27 -9.57 7.67
N ASP A 163 -4.34 -8.71 7.27
CA ASP A 163 -3.74 -7.67 8.10
C ASP A 163 -4.53 -6.36 8.08
N PHE A 164 -4.73 -5.77 9.26
CA PHE A 164 -5.24 -4.41 9.38
C PHE A 164 -4.14 -3.40 9.10
N GLN A 165 -4.30 -2.65 8.00
CA GLN A 165 -3.38 -1.59 7.62
C GLN A 165 -4.05 -0.22 7.70
N GLY A 166 -3.29 0.80 8.09
CA GLY A 166 -3.83 2.16 8.15
C GLY A 166 -2.83 3.21 8.60
N PHE A 167 -3.23 4.46 8.47
CA PHE A 167 -2.39 5.62 8.77
C PHE A 167 -3.20 6.73 9.48
N ILE A 168 -2.49 7.67 10.09
CA ILE A 168 -3.10 8.82 10.76
C ILE A 168 -3.02 10.05 9.86
N ILE A 169 -4.13 10.78 9.73
CA ILE A 169 -4.19 12.06 9.02
C ILE A 169 -4.95 13.11 9.84
N ASP A 170 -4.78 14.40 9.49
CA ASP A 170 -5.61 15.47 10.02
C ASP A 170 -7.07 15.28 9.63
N ALA A 171 -7.99 15.49 10.57
CA ALA A 171 -9.43 15.28 10.37
C ALA A 171 -9.98 16.10 9.19
N GLU A 172 -9.44 17.30 8.96
CA GLU A 172 -9.81 18.16 7.83
C GLU A 172 -9.31 17.65 6.46
N GLN A 173 -8.36 16.72 6.44
CA GLN A 173 -7.76 16.17 5.22
C GLN A 173 -8.26 14.78 4.86
N VAL A 174 -9.15 14.17 5.67
CA VAL A 174 -9.63 12.79 5.47
C VAL A 174 -10.23 12.60 4.09
N ASP A 175 -11.22 13.41 3.71
CA ASP A 175 -11.93 13.26 2.44
C ASP A 175 -10.99 13.43 1.23
N ALA A 176 -10.11 14.44 1.29
CA ALA A 176 -9.13 14.70 0.24
C ALA A 176 -8.11 13.55 0.12
N THR A 177 -7.72 12.95 1.24
CA THR A 177 -6.75 11.84 1.28
C THR A 177 -7.37 10.54 0.80
N ILE A 178 -8.64 10.25 1.17
CA ILE A 178 -9.39 9.10 0.66
C ILE A 178 -9.59 9.22 -0.85
N GLU A 179 -9.98 10.39 -1.35
CA GLU A 179 -10.12 10.60 -2.80
C GLU A 179 -8.78 10.45 -3.53
N LEU A 180 -7.69 10.95 -2.95
CA LEU A 180 -6.35 10.77 -3.50
C LEU A 180 -5.92 9.30 -3.52
N ALA A 181 -6.23 8.53 -2.46
CA ALA A 181 -6.02 7.09 -2.41
C ALA A 181 -6.82 6.37 -3.49
N ARG A 182 -8.10 6.73 -3.67
CA ARG A 182 -8.97 6.18 -4.72
C ARG A 182 -8.38 6.42 -6.12
N VAL A 183 -7.90 7.63 -6.41
CA VAL A 183 -7.24 7.94 -7.69
C VAL A 183 -5.92 7.18 -7.85
N ALA A 184 -5.23 6.87 -6.74
CA ALA A 184 -4.05 6.02 -6.74
C ALA A 184 -4.37 4.52 -6.92
N GLY A 185 -5.65 4.13 -6.92
CA GLY A 185 -6.07 2.73 -6.99
C GLY A 185 -6.04 2.01 -5.63
N ILE A 186 -6.13 2.75 -4.53
CA ILE A 186 -6.17 2.24 -3.16
C ILE A 186 -7.55 2.50 -2.58
N ASN A 187 -8.18 1.46 -2.04
CA ASN A 187 -9.43 1.60 -1.29
C ASN A 187 -9.10 1.93 0.18
N ALA A 188 -9.63 3.05 0.66
CA ALA A 188 -9.33 3.59 1.98
C ALA A 188 -10.61 4.14 2.62
N SER A 189 -10.79 3.92 3.93
CA SER A 189 -12.01 4.30 4.64
C SER A 189 -11.74 4.58 6.12
N LEU A 190 -12.65 5.29 6.77
CA LEU A 190 -12.68 5.38 8.25
C LEU A 190 -13.28 4.12 8.88
N GLU A 191 -14.05 3.36 8.10
CA GLU A 191 -14.58 2.07 8.49
C GLU A 191 -13.57 0.99 8.14
N ASN A 192 -13.49 -0.03 8.98
CA ASN A 192 -12.64 -1.19 8.74
C ASN A 192 -13.21 -2.07 7.60
N PHE A 193 -12.32 -2.77 6.89
CA PHE A 193 -12.67 -3.68 5.79
C PHE A 193 -12.83 -5.13 6.26
#